data_AF-A0A498H9F4-F1
#
_entry.id   AF-A0A498H9F4-F1
#
_cell.length_a   1.000
_cell.length_b   1.000
_cell.length_c   1.000
_cell.angle_alpha   90.00
_cell.angle_beta   90.00
_cell.angle_gamma   90.00
#
_symmetry.space_group_name_H-M   'P 1'
#
loop_
_entity.id
_entity.type
_entity.pdbx_description
1 polymer ?
#
loop_
_entity_poly.entity_id
_entity_poly.type
_entity_poly.pdbx_seq_one_letter_code
_entity_poly.pdbx_strand_id
1 'polypeptide(L)'
;METCLICGEVQDYKQYGNYNICTTCADVMEDVMGEFFLRTICNCSKPQSHETYFSYLNSTSKYISDYKKITSRSKKYERHISEKASDAIKYVEVPSKQRYFERMQAVVKWLEDNPAFYHYYFKKYYVCPSCGASIFDRYSKEEVGDWIIISCSECGELIKKYFAPKTL
;
A
#
# COMPACT_ATOMS: atom_id res chain seq x y z
N MET A 1 6.66 -25.62 -11.38
CA MET A 1 6.42 -24.76 -10.21
C MET A 1 6.32 -23.34 -10.72
N GLU A 2 5.30 -22.61 -10.29
CA GLU A 2 5.18 -21.20 -10.67
C GLU A 2 6.17 -20.34 -9.87
N THR A 3 6.57 -19.21 -10.44
CA THR A 3 7.50 -18.26 -9.81
C THR A 3 6.82 -16.94 -9.46
N CYS A 4 7.39 -16.24 -8.49
CA CYS A 4 6.94 -14.92 -8.09
C CYS A 4 7.24 -13.88 -9.18
N LEU A 5 6.22 -13.10 -9.56
CA LEU A 5 6.35 -12.03 -10.54
C LEU A 5 7.23 -10.86 -10.07
N ILE A 6 7.50 -10.76 -8.76
CA ILE A 6 8.33 -9.70 -8.18
C ILE A 6 9.77 -10.15 -8.02
N CYS A 7 10.01 -11.31 -7.41
CA CYS A 7 11.37 -11.76 -7.08
C CYS A 7 11.90 -12.94 -7.91
N GLY A 8 11.07 -13.59 -8.72
CA GLY A 8 11.46 -14.76 -9.53
C GLY A 8 11.65 -16.06 -8.73
N GLU A 9 11.54 -16.03 -7.40
CA GLU A 9 11.65 -17.23 -6.55
C GLU A 9 10.44 -18.16 -6.72
N VAL A 10 10.59 -19.42 -6.31
CA VAL A 10 9.51 -20.41 -6.33
C VAL A 10 8.37 -19.97 -5.43
N GLN A 11 7.13 -20.08 -5.93
CA GLN A 11 5.92 -19.75 -5.17
C GLN A 11 5.76 -20.66 -3.95
N ASP A 12 5.53 -20.04 -2.80
CA ASP A 12 5.04 -20.69 -1.59
C ASP A 12 3.51 -20.65 -1.52
N TYR A 13 2.91 -19.47 -1.75
CA TYR A 13 1.47 -19.26 -1.82
C TYR A 13 1.14 -18.06 -2.69
N LYS A 14 0.04 -18.17 -3.46
CA LYS A 14 -0.40 -17.12 -4.38
C LYS A 14 -1.18 -16.02 -3.68
N GLN A 15 -0.54 -14.88 -3.44
CA GLN A 15 -1.16 -13.70 -2.85
C GLN A 15 -1.85 -12.82 -3.91
N TYR A 16 -2.73 -11.91 -3.49
CA TYR A 16 -3.42 -10.94 -4.36
C TYR A 16 -4.23 -11.50 -5.55
N GLY A 17 -4.65 -12.76 -5.49
CA GLY A 17 -5.54 -13.36 -6.49
C GLY A 17 -4.82 -13.65 -7.81
N ASN A 18 -4.94 -12.76 -8.79
CA ASN A 18 -4.38 -12.96 -10.14
C ASN A 18 -2.90 -12.59 -10.26
N TYR A 19 -2.36 -11.85 -9.30
CA TYR A 19 -0.97 -11.42 -9.31
C TYR A 19 -0.14 -12.50 -8.62
N ASN A 20 0.59 -13.30 -9.37
CA ASN A 20 1.35 -14.43 -8.83
C ASN A 20 2.53 -13.94 -7.96
N ILE A 21 2.24 -13.56 -6.71
CA ILE A 21 3.16 -12.90 -5.77
C ILE A 21 3.31 -13.80 -4.54
N CYS A 22 4.55 -14.13 -4.17
CA CYS A 22 4.85 -14.96 -3.00
C CYS A 22 4.60 -14.21 -1.69
N THR A 23 4.50 -14.94 -0.57
CA THR A 23 4.17 -14.35 0.75
C THR A 23 5.14 -13.23 1.14
N THR A 24 6.46 -13.44 1.00
CA THR A 24 7.45 -12.43 1.38
C THR A 24 7.32 -11.14 0.57
N CYS A 25 7.05 -11.25 -0.73
CA CYS A 25 6.84 -10.05 -1.55
C CYS A 25 5.49 -9.38 -1.22
N ALA A 26 4.49 -10.16 -0.81
CA ALA A 26 3.21 -9.64 -0.39
C ALA A 26 3.27 -8.89 0.94
N ASP A 27 4.05 -9.38 1.91
CA ASP A 27 4.26 -8.67 3.18
C ASP A 27 4.89 -7.29 2.94
N VAL A 28 5.97 -7.25 2.13
CA VAL A 28 6.63 -5.98 1.76
C VAL A 28 5.71 -5.11 0.89
N MET A 29 4.86 -5.72 0.05
CA MET A 29 3.83 -5.00 -0.71
C MET A 29 2.82 -4.33 0.22
N GLU A 30 2.36 -4.99 1.28
CA GLU A 30 1.49 -4.38 2.29
C GLU A 30 2.18 -3.22 3.01
N ASP A 31 3.49 -3.31 3.26
CA ASP A 31 4.28 -2.23 3.87
C ASP A 31 4.33 -0.98 3.01
N VAL A 32 4.70 -1.16 1.74
CA VAL A 32 4.76 -0.06 0.75
C VAL A 32 3.36 0.51 0.50
N MET A 33 2.38 -0.34 0.26
CA MET A 33 1.03 0.10 -0.07
C MET A 33 0.28 0.66 1.13
N GLY A 34 0.58 0.21 2.34
CA GLY A 34 0.03 0.74 3.60
C GLY A 34 0.49 2.16 3.88
N GLU A 35 1.77 2.47 3.66
CA GLU A 35 2.28 3.84 3.76
C GLU A 35 1.66 4.74 2.68
N PHE A 36 1.58 4.26 1.42
CA PHE A 36 0.93 5.00 0.35
C PHE A 36 -0.56 5.26 0.63
N PHE A 37 -1.25 4.26 1.18
CA PHE A 37 -2.64 4.35 1.60
C PHE A 37 -2.84 5.43 2.67
N LEU A 38 -2.02 5.41 3.74
CA LEU A 38 -2.07 6.42 4.78
C LEU A 38 -1.83 7.83 4.23
N ARG A 39 -0.78 8.00 3.40
CA ARG A 39 -0.49 9.28 2.74
C ARG A 39 -1.64 9.75 1.86
N THR A 40 -2.37 8.83 1.23
CA THR A 40 -3.51 9.16 0.37
C THR A 40 -4.70 9.65 1.18
N ILE A 41 -5.07 8.94 2.25
CA ILE A 41 -6.21 9.33 3.10
C ILE A 41 -5.91 10.62 3.90
N CYS A 42 -4.67 10.83 4.35
CA CYS A 42 -4.27 12.07 5.05
C CYS A 42 -4.26 13.31 4.15
N ASN A 43 -3.92 13.17 2.87
CA ASN A 43 -3.81 14.29 1.93
C ASN A 43 -5.15 14.65 1.25
N CYS A 44 -6.25 13.98 1.60
CA CYS A 44 -7.59 14.37 1.16
C CYS A 44 -8.13 15.48 2.06
N SER A 45 -8.02 16.72 1.60
CA SER A 45 -8.60 17.90 2.25
C SER A 45 -10.14 17.81 2.30
N LYS A 46 -10.68 17.28 3.40
CA LYS A 46 -12.11 17.18 3.77
C LYS A 46 -13.01 16.21 2.94
N PRO A 47 -14.01 15.56 3.57
CA PRO A 47 -14.78 14.44 3.00
C PRO A 47 -15.68 14.80 1.81
N GLN A 48 -15.78 13.90 0.82
CA GLN A 48 -17.03 13.69 0.07
C GLN A 48 -17.68 12.42 0.63
N SER A 49 -18.96 12.50 0.97
CA SER A 49 -19.72 11.44 1.64
C SER A 49 -19.57 10.05 1.02
N HIS A 50 -19.81 9.01 1.83
CA HIS A 50 -19.81 7.58 1.48
C HIS A 50 -20.49 7.26 0.12
N GLU A 51 -21.66 7.84 -0.16
CA GLU A 51 -22.37 7.68 -1.45
C GLU A 51 -21.65 8.32 -2.63
N THR A 52 -20.97 9.43 -2.38
CA THR A 52 -20.22 10.16 -3.39
C THR A 52 -19.00 9.37 -3.82
N TYR A 53 -18.21 8.76 -2.91
CA TYR A 53 -17.03 7.98 -3.30
C TYR A 53 -17.37 6.71 -4.11
N PHE A 54 -18.48 6.03 -3.78
CA PHE A 54 -18.96 4.87 -4.55
C PHE A 54 -19.48 5.25 -5.95
N SER A 55 -20.32 6.29 -6.06
CA SER A 55 -20.76 6.81 -7.37
C SER A 55 -19.60 7.39 -8.19
N TYR A 56 -18.58 7.92 -7.51
CA TYR A 56 -17.34 8.46 -8.06
C TYR A 56 -16.42 7.38 -8.62
N LEU A 57 -16.22 6.25 -7.92
CA LEU A 57 -15.47 5.09 -8.44
C LEU A 57 -16.19 4.45 -9.64
N ASN A 58 -17.52 4.49 -9.67
CA ASN A 58 -18.34 3.97 -10.77
C ASN A 58 -18.45 4.94 -11.97
N SER A 59 -18.11 6.23 -11.81
CA SER A 59 -18.14 7.22 -12.89
C SER A 59 -16.81 7.24 -13.68
N THR A 60 -16.85 6.79 -14.93
CA THR A 60 -15.67 6.52 -15.76
C THR A 60 -14.76 7.74 -15.97
N SER A 61 -15.30 8.97 -16.03
CA SER A 61 -14.52 10.20 -16.28
C SER A 61 -13.72 10.68 -15.06
N LYS A 62 -14.28 10.58 -13.85
CA LYS A 62 -13.63 10.98 -12.60
C LYS A 62 -12.64 9.92 -12.12
N TYR A 63 -12.98 8.64 -12.32
CA TYR A 63 -12.05 7.52 -12.17
C TYR A 63 -10.78 7.71 -13.01
N ILE A 64 -10.90 8.15 -14.28
CA ILE A 64 -9.73 8.45 -15.13
C ILE A 64 -8.89 9.62 -14.58
N SER A 65 -9.52 10.67 -14.07
CA SER A 65 -8.81 11.79 -13.45
C SER A 65 -8.05 11.38 -12.20
N ASP A 66 -8.63 10.52 -11.37
CA ASP A 66 -7.98 10.05 -10.15
C ASP A 66 -7.02 8.90 -10.39
N TYR A 67 -7.22 8.08 -11.41
CA TYR A 67 -6.18 7.21 -11.98
C TYR A 67 -4.96 8.06 -12.32
N LYS A 68 -5.15 9.18 -13.03
CA LYS A 68 -4.05 10.11 -13.31
C LYS A 68 -3.45 10.73 -12.04
N LYS A 69 -4.22 11.01 -10.98
CA LYS A 69 -3.68 11.53 -9.70
C LYS A 69 -2.92 10.47 -8.90
N ILE A 70 -3.46 9.27 -8.78
CA ILE A 70 -2.84 8.14 -8.09
C ILE A 70 -1.56 7.76 -8.84
N THR A 71 -1.60 7.59 -10.16
CA THR A 71 -0.41 7.31 -10.99
C THR A 71 0.60 8.47 -10.99
N SER A 72 0.16 9.74 -10.96
CA SER A 72 1.11 10.86 -10.88
C SER A 72 1.75 11.01 -9.50
N ARG A 73 1.02 10.69 -8.42
CA ARG A 73 1.54 10.67 -7.04
C ARG A 73 2.39 9.43 -6.78
N SER A 74 2.06 8.30 -7.41
CA SER A 74 2.79 7.04 -7.26
C SER A 74 4.23 7.24 -7.72
N LYS A 75 4.49 7.85 -8.87
CA LYS A 75 5.87 8.13 -9.34
C LYS A 75 6.76 8.87 -8.35
N LYS A 76 6.21 9.88 -7.67
CA LYS A 76 6.97 10.63 -6.64
C LYS A 76 7.19 9.77 -5.39
N TYR A 77 6.20 8.96 -5.03
CA TYR A 77 6.26 8.05 -3.90
C TYR A 77 7.20 6.87 -4.14
N GLU A 78 7.09 6.19 -5.29
CA GLU A 78 7.96 5.12 -5.78
C GLU A 78 9.43 5.57 -5.72
N ARG A 79 9.75 6.74 -6.28
CA ARG A 79 11.10 7.33 -6.18
C ARG A 79 11.55 7.50 -4.73
N HIS A 80 10.71 8.09 -3.89
CA HIS A 80 11.05 8.34 -2.49
C HIS A 80 11.32 7.03 -1.70
N ILE A 81 10.50 6.00 -1.92
CA ILE A 81 10.69 4.70 -1.27
C ILE A 81 11.93 3.99 -1.83
N SER A 82 12.16 4.08 -3.14
CA SER A 82 13.35 3.51 -3.77
C SER A 82 14.64 4.16 -3.27
N GLU A 83 14.66 5.49 -3.11
CA GLU A 83 15.77 6.24 -2.50
C GLU A 83 15.97 5.81 -1.03
N LYS A 84 14.89 5.79 -0.23
CA LYS A 84 14.93 5.36 1.17
C LYS A 84 15.49 3.93 1.32
N ALA A 85 15.04 3.00 0.49
CA ALA A 85 15.52 1.62 0.49
C ALA A 85 16.99 1.54 0.08
N SER A 86 17.40 2.28 -0.96
CA SER A 86 18.79 2.33 -1.43
C SER A 86 19.74 2.87 -0.37
N ASP A 87 19.34 3.93 0.35
CA ASP A 87 20.14 4.48 1.42
C ASP A 87 20.20 3.53 2.61
N ALA A 88 19.08 2.91 2.99
CA ALA A 88 19.06 1.92 4.06
C ALA A 88 19.99 0.72 3.77
N ILE A 89 20.05 0.23 2.53
CA ILE A 89 20.95 -0.86 2.12
C ILE A 89 22.42 -0.50 2.36
N LYS A 90 22.83 0.77 2.12
CA LYS A 90 24.22 1.20 2.31
C LYS A 90 24.70 1.15 3.75
N TYR A 91 23.78 1.37 4.70
CA TYR A 91 24.11 1.52 6.12
C TYR A 91 23.71 0.32 6.98
N VAL A 92 22.96 -0.64 6.44
CA VAL A 92 22.47 -1.77 7.22
C VAL A 92 23.49 -2.90 7.27
N GLU A 93 23.90 -3.27 8.48
CA GLU A 93 24.87 -4.36 8.69
C GLU A 93 24.17 -5.72 8.85
N VAL A 94 22.86 -5.71 9.10
CA VAL A 94 22.07 -6.93 9.36
C VAL A 94 21.55 -7.51 8.04
N PRO A 95 21.93 -8.74 7.64
CA PRO A 95 21.56 -9.31 6.34
C PRO A 95 20.05 -9.46 6.11
N SER A 96 19.28 -9.72 7.17
CA SER A 96 17.82 -9.83 7.06
C SER A 96 17.16 -8.48 6.75
N LYS A 97 17.66 -7.39 7.33
CA LYS A 97 17.19 -6.03 7.03
C LYS A 97 17.62 -5.60 5.62
N GLN A 98 18.82 -5.96 5.20
CA GLN A 98 19.27 -5.72 3.82
C GLN A 98 18.32 -6.38 2.81
N ARG A 99 18.04 -7.68 3.00
CA ARG A 99 17.12 -8.44 2.13
C ARG A 99 15.72 -7.82 2.09
N TYR A 100 15.24 -7.28 3.21
CA TYR A 100 13.97 -6.56 3.26
C TYR A 100 13.97 -5.33 2.34
N PHE A 101 15.01 -4.48 2.40
CA PHE A 101 15.09 -3.29 1.56
C PHE A 101 15.34 -3.62 0.07
N GLU A 102 16.10 -4.67 -0.24
CA GLU A 102 16.23 -5.19 -1.61
C GLU A 102 14.88 -5.67 -2.15
N ARG A 103 14.08 -6.36 -1.32
CA ARG A 103 12.73 -6.78 -1.68
C ARG A 103 11.80 -5.58 -1.86
N MET A 104 11.94 -4.54 -1.04
CA MET A 104 11.19 -3.29 -1.17
C MET A 104 11.47 -2.61 -2.52
N GLN A 105 12.73 -2.58 -2.98
CA GLN A 105 13.06 -2.07 -4.32
C GLN A 105 12.40 -2.90 -5.44
N ALA A 106 12.43 -4.23 -5.34
CA ALA A 106 11.78 -5.10 -6.31
C ALA A 106 10.26 -4.87 -6.36
N VAL A 107 9.62 -4.71 -5.19
CA VAL A 107 8.19 -4.39 -5.08
C VAL A 107 7.88 -3.03 -5.71
N VAL A 108 8.66 -1.98 -5.41
CA VAL A 108 8.46 -0.64 -5.99
C VAL A 108 8.60 -0.67 -7.50
N LYS A 109 9.63 -1.34 -8.03
CA LYS A 109 9.80 -1.51 -9.48
C LYS A 109 8.61 -2.23 -10.11
N TRP A 110 8.11 -3.28 -9.46
CA TRP A 110 6.93 -3.98 -9.96
C TRP A 110 5.69 -3.09 -9.96
N LEU A 111 5.51 -2.22 -8.95
CA LEU A 111 4.42 -1.23 -8.90
C LEU A 111 4.52 -0.19 -10.02
N GLU A 112 5.73 0.28 -10.35
CA GLU A 112 5.99 1.16 -11.49
C GLU A 112 5.51 0.54 -12.81
N ASP A 113 5.78 -0.76 -13.01
CA ASP A 113 5.37 -1.52 -14.18
C ASP A 113 3.88 -1.91 -14.16
N ASN A 114 3.23 -1.91 -12.98
CA ASN A 114 1.86 -2.37 -12.76
C ASN A 114 0.98 -1.31 -12.05
N PRO A 115 0.81 -0.10 -12.59
CA PRO A 115 0.11 1.00 -11.92
C PRO A 115 -1.38 0.70 -11.63
N ALA A 116 -2.01 -0.23 -12.37
CA ALA A 116 -3.37 -0.68 -12.10
C ALA A 116 -3.51 -1.37 -10.73
N PHE A 117 -2.42 -1.89 -10.16
CA PHE A 117 -2.42 -2.54 -8.85
C PHE A 117 -2.82 -1.57 -7.73
N TYR A 118 -2.45 -0.29 -7.83
CA TYR A 118 -2.89 0.72 -6.86
C TYR A 118 -4.42 0.77 -6.74
N HIS A 119 -5.15 0.72 -7.86
CA HIS A 119 -6.61 0.69 -7.83
C HIS A 119 -7.16 -0.61 -7.27
N TYR A 120 -6.57 -1.75 -7.67
CA TYR A 120 -6.93 -3.06 -7.14
C TYR A 120 -6.79 -3.09 -5.61
N TYR A 121 -5.70 -2.52 -5.09
CA TYR A 121 -5.42 -2.42 -3.67
C TYR A 121 -6.47 -1.56 -2.96
N PHE A 122 -6.68 -0.31 -3.40
CA PHE A 122 -7.62 0.60 -2.73
C PHE A 122 -9.07 0.10 -2.73
N LYS A 123 -9.49 -0.62 -3.78
CA LYS A 123 -10.84 -1.19 -3.86
C LYS A 123 -11.19 -2.08 -2.66
N LYS A 124 -10.22 -2.70 -1.99
CA LYS A 124 -10.51 -3.55 -0.83
C LYS A 124 -10.63 -2.79 0.48
N TYR A 125 -10.11 -1.57 0.56
CA TYR A 125 -9.81 -0.92 1.84
C TYR A 125 -10.38 0.50 1.97
N TYR A 126 -11.30 0.92 1.11
CA TYR A 126 -11.87 2.28 1.14
C TYR A 126 -13.09 2.44 2.07
N VAL A 127 -13.61 1.33 2.60
CA VAL A 127 -14.67 1.31 3.62
C VAL A 127 -14.31 0.34 4.73
N CYS A 128 -14.80 0.62 5.92
CA CYS A 128 -14.72 -0.31 7.03
C CYS A 128 -15.51 -1.58 6.70
N PRO A 129 -14.92 -2.78 6.77
CA PRO A 129 -15.63 -4.02 6.47
C PRO A 129 -16.70 -4.36 7.51
N SER A 130 -16.60 -3.81 8.72
CA SER A 130 -17.51 -4.09 9.84
C SER A 130 -18.73 -3.17 9.84
N CYS A 131 -18.55 -1.85 9.72
CA CYS A 131 -19.65 -0.88 9.81
C CYS A 131 -19.94 -0.09 8.52
N GLY A 132 -19.17 -0.30 7.44
CA GLY A 132 -19.33 0.42 6.18
C GLY A 132 -18.86 1.88 6.18
N ALA A 133 -18.32 2.37 7.30
CA ALA A 133 -17.84 3.75 7.40
C ALA A 133 -16.74 4.05 6.38
N SER A 134 -16.77 5.25 5.80
CA SER A 134 -15.71 5.77 4.92
C SER A 134 -14.42 5.94 5.73
N ILE A 135 -13.36 5.24 5.33
CA ILE A 135 -12.04 5.33 5.99
C ILE A 135 -11.30 6.62 5.64
N PHE A 136 -11.78 7.41 4.67
CA PHE A 136 -11.29 8.76 4.45
C PHE A 136 -11.74 9.74 5.55
N ASP A 137 -12.83 9.40 6.24
CA ASP A 137 -13.48 10.29 7.21
C ASP A 137 -13.39 9.74 8.63
N ARG A 138 -13.40 8.41 8.77
CA ARG A 138 -13.54 7.68 10.02
C ARG A 138 -12.41 6.69 10.23
N TYR A 139 -11.18 7.20 10.29
CA TYR A 139 -10.01 6.40 10.68
C TYR A 139 -9.29 6.97 11.91
N SER A 140 -8.63 6.10 12.65
CA SER A 140 -7.62 6.41 13.65
C SER A 140 -6.28 5.79 13.25
N LYS A 141 -5.18 6.40 13.67
CA LYS A 141 -3.82 5.90 13.47
C LYS A 141 -3.15 5.73 14.82
N GLU A 142 -2.53 4.58 15.03
CA GLU A 142 -1.66 4.30 16.17
C GLU A 142 -0.28 3.82 15.68
N GLU A 143 0.76 4.19 16.43
CA GLU A 143 2.13 3.73 16.19
C GLU A 143 2.56 2.84 17.36
N VAL A 144 2.88 1.58 17.08
CA VAL A 144 3.30 0.58 18.08
C VAL A 144 4.66 0.03 17.66
N GLY A 145 5.73 0.62 18.21
CA GLY A 145 7.10 0.33 17.79
C GLY A 145 7.33 0.73 16.33
N ASP A 146 7.70 -0.24 15.51
CA ASP A 146 7.86 -0.09 14.05
C ASP A 146 6.59 -0.42 13.26
N TRP A 147 5.45 -0.61 13.93
CA TRP A 147 4.18 -0.92 13.28
C TRP A 147 3.26 0.29 13.27
N ILE A 148 2.61 0.52 12.14
CA ILE A 148 1.51 1.47 12.02
C ILE A 148 0.21 0.69 11.91
N ILE A 149 -0.74 1.06 12.78
CA ILE A 149 -2.07 0.48 12.85
C ILE A 149 -3.08 1.55 12.42
N ILE A 150 -3.93 1.21 11.46
CA ILE A 150 -5.05 2.03 10.99
C ILE A 150 -6.32 1.29 11.33
N SER A 151 -7.18 1.91 12.12
CA SER A 151 -8.45 1.34 12.55
C SER A 151 -9.61 2.27 12.19
N CYS A 152 -10.82 1.71 12.10
CA CYS A 152 -12.03 2.50 11.95
C CYS A 152 -12.30 3.25 13.26
N SER A 153 -12.41 4.58 13.20
CA SER A 153 -12.68 5.38 14.41
C SER A 153 -14.13 5.30 14.90
N GLU A 154 -15.01 4.65 14.14
CA GLU A 154 -16.42 4.45 14.50
C GLU A 154 -16.67 3.14 15.26
N CYS A 155 -16.07 2.03 14.82
CA CYS A 155 -16.29 0.70 15.44
C CYS A 155 -15.02 0.03 15.98
N GLY A 156 -13.84 0.63 15.78
CA GLY A 156 -12.56 0.08 16.23
C GLY A 156 -11.97 -1.02 15.34
N GLU A 157 -12.66 -1.43 14.28
CA GLU A 157 -12.20 -2.49 13.36
C GLU A 157 -10.82 -2.18 12.78
N LEU A 158 -9.94 -3.19 12.76
CA LEU A 158 -8.61 -3.07 12.17
C LEU A 158 -8.72 -3.00 10.64
N ILE A 159 -8.35 -1.88 10.05
CA ILE A 159 -8.38 -1.68 8.60
C ILE A 159 -7.05 -2.11 7.99
N LYS A 160 -5.94 -1.64 8.57
CA LYS A 160 -4.58 -1.94 8.11
C LYS A 160 -3.59 -2.01 9.24
N LYS A 161 -2.61 -2.88 9.08
CA LYS A 161 -1.39 -2.94 9.88
C LYS A 161 -0.23 -3.13 8.92
N TYR A 162 0.80 -2.30 9.04
CA TYR A 162 1.98 -2.42 8.20
C TYR A 162 3.24 -2.03 8.96
N PHE A 163 4.36 -2.62 8.54
CA PHE A 163 5.66 -2.39 9.10
C PHE A 163 6.28 -1.14 8.47
N ALA A 164 6.56 -0.15 9.32
CA ALA A 164 7.17 1.11 8.97
C ALA A 164 8.43 1.27 9.84
N PRO A 165 9.54 0.60 9.46
CA PRO A 165 10.76 0.70 10.24
C PRO A 165 11.16 2.17 10.27
N LYS A 166 11.28 2.72 11.48
CA LYS A 166 11.93 4.01 11.65
C LYS A 166 13.34 3.81 11.10
N THR A 167 13.71 4.59 10.08
CA THR A 167 15.07 4.55 9.54
C THR A 167 16.04 4.59 10.72
N LEU A 168 17.04 3.70 10.67
CA LEU A 168 18.11 3.59 11.66
C LEU A 168 18.65 4.97 12.05
#